data_AF-A0A452YVM7-F1
#
_entry.id   AF-A0A452YVM7-F1
#
_cell.length_a   1.000
_cell.length_b   1.000
_cell.length_c   1.000
_cell.angle_alpha   90.00
_cell.angle_beta   90.00
_cell.angle_gamma   90.00
#
_symmetry.space_group_name_H-M   'P 1'
#
loop_
_entity.id
_entity.type
_entity.pdbx_description
1 polymer ?
#
loop_
_entity_poly.entity_id
_entity_poly.type
_entity_poly.pdbx_seq_one_letter_code
_entity_poly.pdbx_strand_id
1 'polypeptide(L)'
;MSFNQLLTIPEQDEWEYSDGKSTTCVAFILAMYKAAGVFAPFTESIQVTEFTIRDAYMLRIFEDNRTRLPGWCNGDADGLPFCQILGEYKMELPEYNTIQPYANMNENCPSSPPTYDRPLRC
;
A
#
# COMPACT_ATOMS: atom_id res chain seq x y z
N MET A 1 -28.17 10.51 2.13
CA MET A 1 -26.70 10.58 2.27
C MET A 1 -26.20 11.66 1.34
N SER A 2 -25.35 12.57 1.80
CA SER A 2 -24.70 13.54 0.92
C SER A 2 -23.57 12.87 0.12
N PHE A 3 -23.13 13.48 -0.98
CA PHE A 3 -22.02 12.94 -1.77
C PHE A 3 -20.73 12.80 -0.93
N ASN A 4 -20.42 13.79 -0.08
CA ASN A 4 -19.26 13.70 0.81
C ASN A 4 -19.37 12.56 1.83
N GLN A 5 -20.58 12.27 2.32
CA GLN A 5 -20.81 11.12 3.21
C GLN A 5 -20.69 9.78 2.48
N LEU A 6 -20.99 9.74 1.19
CA LEU A 6 -20.81 8.54 0.36
C LEU A 6 -19.32 8.23 0.20
N LEU A 7 -18.50 9.25 -0.03
CA LEU A 7 -17.03 9.11 -0.18
C LEU A 7 -16.30 8.70 1.11
N THR A 8 -16.96 8.74 2.27
CA THR A 8 -16.37 8.28 3.54
C THR A 8 -16.68 6.81 3.85
N ILE A 9 -17.43 6.11 2.99
CA ILE A 9 -17.69 4.68 3.18
C ILE A 9 -16.47 3.91 2.65
N PRO A 10 -15.85 3.04 3.47
CA PRO A 10 -14.73 2.22 3.00
C PRO A 10 -15.19 1.26 1.90
N GLU A 11 -14.50 1.31 0.77
CA GLU A 11 -14.62 0.37 -0.33
C GLU A 11 -14.32 -1.04 0.16
N GLN A 12 -15.15 -2.01 -0.21
CA GLN A 12 -14.97 -3.41 0.18
C GLN A 12 -14.42 -4.23 -0.99
N ASP A 13 -13.44 -5.09 -0.71
CA ASP A 13 -12.78 -5.93 -1.72
C ASP A 13 -13.75 -6.84 -2.51
N GLU A 14 -14.88 -7.20 -1.89
CA GLU A 14 -15.89 -8.09 -2.47
C GLU A 14 -17.02 -7.37 -3.20
N TRP A 15 -17.01 -6.04 -3.24
CA TRP A 15 -18.02 -5.31 -4.00
C TRP A 15 -17.91 -5.55 -5.51
N GLU A 16 -19.06 -5.66 -6.14
CA GLU A 16 -19.21 -5.82 -7.58
C GLU A 16 -20.19 -4.75 -8.08
N TYR A 17 -19.78 -4.03 -9.13
CA TYR A 17 -20.55 -2.95 -9.73
C TYR A 17 -21.41 -3.50 -10.87
N SER A 18 -22.29 -2.66 -11.43
CA SER A 18 -23.20 -3.05 -12.51
C SER A 18 -22.49 -3.54 -13.78
N ASP A 19 -21.22 -3.19 -13.95
CA ASP A 19 -20.32 -3.57 -15.04
C ASP A 19 -19.24 -4.58 -14.61
N GLY A 20 -19.35 -5.15 -13.41
CA GLY A 20 -18.46 -6.18 -12.86
C GLY A 20 -17.52 -5.66 -11.78
N LYS A 21 -16.46 -6.43 -11.50
CA LYS A 21 -15.44 -6.02 -10.52
C LYS A 21 -14.57 -4.90 -11.10
N SER A 22 -14.32 -3.88 -10.29
CA SER A 22 -13.39 -2.79 -10.60
C SER A 22 -12.23 -2.82 -9.61
N THR A 23 -11.00 -2.64 -10.11
CA THR A 23 -9.81 -2.61 -9.24
C THR A 23 -8.79 -1.60 -9.76
N THR A 24 -8.18 -0.87 -8.84
CA THR A 24 -7.00 -0.04 -9.17
C THR A 24 -5.76 -0.92 -9.27
N CYS A 25 -4.67 -0.39 -9.84
CA CYS A 25 -3.41 -1.12 -10.00
C CYS A 25 -2.82 -1.58 -8.67
N VAL A 26 -2.91 -0.75 -7.64
CA VAL A 26 -2.38 -1.07 -6.30
C VAL A 26 -3.27 -2.07 -5.58
N ALA A 27 -4.60 -1.91 -5.64
CA ALA A 27 -5.54 -2.84 -5.02
C ALA A 27 -5.38 -4.25 -5.62
N PHE A 28 -5.14 -4.34 -6.93
CA PHE A 28 -4.92 -5.62 -7.60
C PHE A 28 -3.68 -6.37 -7.07
N ILE A 29 -2.54 -5.68 -6.94
CA ILE A 29 -1.31 -6.29 -6.41
C ILE A 29 -1.47 -6.66 -4.94
N LEU A 30 -2.08 -5.80 -4.14
CA LEU A 30 -2.30 -6.08 -2.72
C LEU A 30 -3.32 -7.19 -2.50
N ALA A 31 -4.30 -7.37 -3.38
CA ALA A 31 -5.22 -8.51 -3.33
C ALA A 31 -4.47 -9.84 -3.54
N MET A 32 -3.46 -9.86 -4.42
CA MET A 32 -2.58 -11.03 -4.56
C MET A 32 -1.77 -11.29 -3.28
N TYR A 33 -1.22 -10.26 -2.65
CA TYR A 33 -0.49 -10.40 -1.39
C TYR A 33 -1.41 -10.87 -0.25
N LYS A 34 -2.64 -10.36 -0.21
CA LYS A 34 -3.69 -10.79 0.72
C LYS A 34 -4.03 -12.26 0.55
N ALA A 35 -4.27 -12.70 -0.68
CA ALA A 35 -4.49 -14.11 -1.00
C ALA A 35 -3.28 -15.01 -0.67
N ALA A 36 -2.06 -14.48 -0.78
CA ALA A 36 -0.83 -15.18 -0.38
C ALA A 36 -0.59 -15.21 1.14
N GLY A 37 -1.46 -14.58 1.94
CA GLY A 37 -1.37 -14.57 3.41
C GLY A 37 -0.41 -13.54 3.99
N VAL A 38 0.08 -12.58 3.20
CA VAL A 38 1.02 -11.54 3.65
C VAL A 38 0.43 -10.68 4.76
N PHE A 39 -0.88 -10.47 4.76
CA PHE A 39 -1.59 -9.65 5.74
C PHE A 39 -2.04 -10.39 6.99
N ALA A 40 -1.68 -11.67 7.18
CA ALA A 40 -2.04 -12.39 8.39
C ALA A 40 -1.45 -11.71 9.65
N PRO A 41 -2.21 -11.61 10.77
CA PRO A 41 -3.54 -12.18 11.00
C PRO A 41 -4.73 -11.29 10.58
N PHE A 42 -4.46 -10.15 9.93
CA PHE A 42 -5.44 -9.11 9.60
C PHE A 42 -6.15 -9.30 8.25
N THR A 43 -5.95 -10.44 7.58
CA THR A 43 -6.50 -10.74 6.24
C THR A 43 -7.98 -10.38 6.14
N GLU A 44 -8.82 -10.79 7.08
CA GLU A 44 -10.27 -10.51 7.00
C GLU A 44 -10.65 -9.04 7.29
N SER A 45 -9.76 -8.29 7.95
CA SER A 45 -10.03 -6.93 8.42
C SER A 45 -9.43 -5.82 7.55
N ILE A 46 -8.56 -6.16 6.59
CA ILE A 46 -7.93 -5.18 5.70
C ILE A 46 -8.70 -5.18 4.38
N GLN A 47 -9.24 -4.04 3.96
CA GLN A 47 -9.76 -3.84 2.60
C GLN A 47 -8.65 -3.24 1.73
N VAL A 48 -8.09 -4.03 0.81
CA VAL A 48 -6.97 -3.55 -0.02
C VAL A 48 -7.42 -2.54 -1.09
N THR A 49 -8.71 -2.48 -1.37
CA THR A 49 -9.34 -1.43 -2.20
C THR A 49 -9.18 -0.02 -1.62
N GLU A 50 -9.00 0.11 -0.31
CA GLU A 50 -8.77 1.41 0.37
C GLU A 50 -7.34 1.94 0.26
N PHE A 51 -6.42 1.18 -0.36
CA PHE A 51 -5.01 1.54 -0.37
C PHE A 51 -4.67 2.46 -1.53
N THR A 52 -3.88 3.50 -1.24
CA THR A 52 -3.18 4.26 -2.27
C THR A 52 -1.82 3.63 -2.59
N ILE A 53 -1.18 4.09 -3.67
CA ILE A 53 0.20 3.69 -4.02
C ILE A 53 1.17 4.00 -2.86
N ARG A 54 0.93 5.11 -2.14
CA ARG A 54 1.72 5.50 -0.98
C ARG A 54 1.59 4.50 0.15
N ASP A 55 0.38 4.11 0.50
CA ASP A 55 0.16 3.12 1.56
C ASP A 55 0.85 1.79 1.24
N ALA A 56 0.82 1.36 -0.02
CA ALA A 56 1.43 0.10 -0.44
C ALA A 56 2.94 0.03 -0.24
N TYR A 57 3.71 1.10 -0.56
CA TYR A 57 5.16 1.08 -0.33
C TYR A 57 5.53 1.35 1.13
N MET A 58 4.64 1.95 1.92
CA MET A 58 4.87 2.19 3.35
C MET A 58 4.70 0.91 4.17
N LEU A 59 3.98 -0.10 3.67
CA LEU A 59 3.81 -1.38 4.34
C LEU A 59 5.15 -2.02 4.66
N ARG A 60 5.31 -2.43 5.93
CA ARG A 60 6.50 -3.10 6.44
C ARG A 60 6.48 -4.60 6.12
N ILE A 61 6.44 -4.90 4.83
CA ILE A 61 6.38 -6.28 4.28
C ILE A 61 7.55 -6.60 3.35
N PHE A 62 8.44 -5.63 3.11
CA PHE A 62 9.58 -5.79 2.23
C PHE A 62 10.84 -6.12 3.02
N GLU A 63 11.77 -6.85 2.39
CA GLU A 63 13.05 -7.22 2.99
C GLU A 63 13.91 -5.97 3.24
N ASP A 64 14.16 -5.67 4.52
CA ASP A 64 15.02 -4.56 4.96
C ASP A 64 16.46 -5.02 5.26
N ASN A 65 16.72 -6.34 5.32
CA ASN A 65 18.06 -6.86 5.51
C ASN A 65 18.83 -6.92 4.19
N ARG A 66 19.68 -5.90 4.00
CA ARG A 66 20.55 -5.75 2.83
C ARG A 66 21.44 -6.97 2.54
N THR A 67 21.79 -7.77 3.55
CA THR A 67 22.60 -8.99 3.36
C THR A 67 21.87 -10.10 2.60
N ARG A 68 20.54 -10.03 2.52
CA ARG A 68 19.69 -10.97 1.77
C ARG A 68 19.36 -10.47 0.37
N LEU A 69 19.70 -9.22 0.06
CA LEU A 69 19.45 -8.64 -1.26
C LEU A 69 20.51 -9.09 -2.27
N PRO A 70 20.17 -9.18 -3.56
CA PRO A 70 21.14 -9.48 -4.60
C PRO A 70 22.31 -8.48 -4.60
N GLY A 71 23.52 -8.94 -4.91
CA GLY A 71 24.72 -8.10 -4.88
C GLY A 71 24.66 -6.86 -5.79
N TRP A 72 23.91 -6.92 -6.90
CA TRP A 72 23.69 -5.77 -7.78
C TRP A 72 22.81 -4.67 -7.15
N CYS A 73 21.94 -5.04 -6.19
CA CYS A 73 21.10 -4.10 -5.46
C CYS A 73 21.82 -3.55 -4.21
N ASN A 74 22.72 -4.34 -3.62
CA ASN A 74 23.45 -3.97 -2.41
C ASN A 74 24.64 -3.03 -2.67
N GLY A 75 24.62 -2.28 -3.78
CA GLY A 75 25.65 -1.30 -4.09
C GLY A 75 25.43 0.00 -3.32
N ASP A 76 26.47 0.48 -2.62
CA ASP A 76 26.46 1.75 -1.89
C ASP A 76 26.16 2.98 -2.76
N ALA A 77 26.27 2.86 -4.09
CA ALA A 77 26.14 3.95 -5.04
C ALA A 77 24.77 4.63 -5.03
N ASP A 78 23.69 3.88 -4.76
CA ASP A 78 22.34 4.45 -4.85
C ASP A 78 21.79 4.89 -3.49
N GLY A 79 22.31 4.40 -2.36
CA GLY A 79 21.87 4.82 -1.03
C GLY A 79 20.38 4.64 -0.71
N LEU A 80 19.61 3.97 -1.58
CA LEU A 80 18.18 3.73 -1.39
C LEU A 80 17.95 2.63 -0.34
N PRO A 81 16.83 2.69 0.40
CA PRO A 81 16.44 1.65 1.33
C PRO A 81 15.78 0.43 0.65
N PHE A 82 15.71 0.40 -0.69
CA PHE A 82 15.10 -0.66 -1.49
C PHE A 82 15.85 -0.94 -2.79
N CYS A 83 15.55 -2.07 -3.42
CA CYS A 83 16.04 -2.42 -4.75
C CYS A 83 15.12 -1.85 -5.85
N GLN A 84 15.59 -0.85 -6.59
CA GLN A 84 14.91 -0.46 -7.82
C GLN A 84 15.34 -1.39 -8.96
N ILE A 85 14.43 -2.25 -9.41
CA ILE A 85 14.73 -3.30 -10.41
C ILE A 85 14.73 -2.74 -11.84
N LEU A 86 13.90 -1.72 -12.10
CA LEU A 86 13.64 -1.18 -13.44
C LEU A 86 13.45 0.34 -13.39
N GLY A 87 13.50 0.97 -14.56
CA GLY A 87 13.22 2.40 -14.73
C GLY A 87 14.49 3.24 -14.94
N GLU A 88 14.36 4.30 -15.73
CA GLU A 88 15.46 5.24 -16.04
C GLU A 88 15.70 6.24 -14.91
N TYR A 89 14.68 6.52 -14.11
CA TYR A 89 14.70 7.51 -13.05
C TYR A 89 14.82 6.85 -11.68
N LYS A 90 15.66 7.41 -10.83
CA LYS A 90 15.75 7.02 -9.43
C LYS A 90 14.49 7.46 -8.69
N MET A 91 13.77 6.49 -8.13
CA MET A 91 12.54 6.75 -7.38
C MET A 91 12.86 7.16 -5.94
N GLU A 92 12.11 8.11 -5.42
CA GLU A 92 12.09 8.45 -3.99
C GLU A 92 10.77 7.97 -3.41
N LEU A 93 10.83 7.11 -2.40
CA LEU A 93 9.67 6.57 -1.69
C LEU A 93 9.78 6.97 -0.21
N PRO A 94 9.25 8.14 0.18
CA PRO A 94 9.29 8.61 1.57
C PRO A 94 8.62 7.60 2.49
N GLU A 95 9.17 7.33 3.67
CA GLU A 95 8.56 6.39 4.64
C GLU A 95 8.38 4.95 4.13
N TYR A 96 9.17 4.55 3.13
CA TYR A 96 9.24 3.18 2.64
C TYR A 96 9.42 2.15 3.79
N ASN A 97 8.58 1.11 3.79
CA ASN A 97 8.70 -0.06 4.67
C ASN A 97 8.64 0.28 6.19
N THR A 98 7.84 1.28 6.58
CA THR A 98 7.78 1.79 7.97
C THR A 98 6.54 1.35 8.75
N ILE A 99 5.41 1.10 8.09
CA ILE A 99 4.11 0.85 8.73
C ILE A 99 3.83 -0.65 8.82
N GLN A 100 3.72 -1.16 10.04
CA GLN A 100 3.25 -2.53 10.25
C GLN A 100 1.77 -2.67 9.88
N PRO A 101 1.36 -3.73 9.15
CA PRO A 101 -0.04 -4.04 8.94
C PRO A 101 -0.83 -4.11 10.26
N TYR A 102 -2.04 -3.57 10.27
CA TYR A 102 -2.96 -3.61 11.41
C TYR A 102 -4.42 -3.71 10.91
N ALA A 103 -5.34 -4.10 11.79
CA ALA A 103 -6.76 -4.29 11.45
C ALA A 103 -7.44 -2.99 11.00
N ASN A 104 -8.28 -3.05 9.97
CA ASN A 104 -9.03 -1.90 9.42
C ASN A 104 -8.12 -0.73 8.99
N MET A 105 -6.90 -1.05 8.54
CA MET A 105 -5.95 -0.07 8.03
C MET A 105 -6.53 0.69 6.83
N ASN A 106 -6.25 2.00 6.78
CA ASN A 106 -6.60 2.94 5.70
C ASN A 106 -8.09 3.31 5.56
N GLU A 107 -9.01 2.59 6.19
CA GLU A 107 -10.47 2.86 6.11
C GLU A 107 -10.91 4.22 6.68
N ASN A 108 -10.07 4.86 7.50
CA ASN A 108 -10.36 6.16 8.13
C ASN A 108 -9.33 7.23 7.74
N CYS A 109 -8.61 7.02 6.65
CA CYS A 109 -7.46 7.84 6.30
C CYS A 109 -7.77 8.88 5.24
N PRO A 110 -7.50 10.17 5.52
CA PRO A 110 -7.76 11.20 4.54
C PRO A 110 -6.76 11.08 3.39
N SER A 111 -7.27 11.04 2.17
CA SER A 111 -6.48 11.25 0.94
C SER A 111 -6.95 12.50 0.23
N SER A 112 -6.95 13.63 0.95
CA SER A 112 -7.47 14.90 0.45
C SER A 112 -6.36 15.86 0.02
N PRO A 113 -6.52 16.53 -1.15
CA PRO A 113 -5.64 17.63 -1.53
C PRO A 113 -5.75 18.80 -0.54
N PRO A 114 -4.72 19.67 -0.46
CA PRO A 114 -3.53 19.67 -1.29
C PRO A 114 -2.34 18.88 -0.72
N THR A 115 -2.35 18.57 0.58
CA THR A 115 -1.17 18.02 1.27
C THR A 115 -1.14 16.51 1.33
N TYR A 116 -2.30 15.83 1.25
CA TYR A 116 -2.40 14.37 1.37
C TYR A 116 -1.72 13.82 2.63
N ASP A 117 -1.80 14.59 3.73
CA ASP A 117 -1.20 14.21 5.01
C ASP A 117 -1.85 12.95 5.57
N ARG A 118 -1.01 12.05 6.09
CA ARG A 118 -1.45 10.80 6.71
C ARG A 118 -1.28 10.92 8.23
N PRO A 119 -2.37 11.10 9.01
CA PRO A 119 -2.30 11.30 10.46
C PRO A 119 -1.74 10.08 11.19
N LEU A 120 -1.26 10.26 12.43
CA LEU A 120 -0.89 9.13 13.29
C LEU A 120 -2.10 8.21 13.54
N ARG A 121 -1.93 6.90 13.31
CA ARG A 121 -2.98 5.85 13.45
C ARG A 121 -4.04 5.84 12.36
N CYS A 122 -3.86 6.65 11.32
CA CYS A 122 -3.59 5.99 10.06
C CYS A 122 -2.20 5.37 10.22
#